data_AF-X6E1K6-F1
#
_entry.id   AF-X6E1K6-F1
#
_cell.length_a   1.000
_cell.length_b   1.000
_cell.length_c   1.000
_cell.angle_alpha   90.00
_cell.angle_beta   90.00
_cell.angle_gamma   90.00
#
_symmetry.space_group_name_H-M   'P 1'
#
loop_
_entity.id
_entity.type
_entity.pdbx_description
1 polymer ?
#
loop_
_entity_poly.entity_id
_entity_poly.type
_entity_poly.pdbx_seq_one_letter_code
_entity_poly.pdbx_strand_id
1 'polypeptide(L)'
;MLIPINIAKWMWGWPNRFLDRMQAVDTQIHLLGPYSGGGFSEGLDDPQLIDQLPDGYSGGISTDALDLVMPVIKARFGTRP
;
A
#
# COMPACT_ATOMS: atom_id res chain seq x y z
N MET A 1 -1.48 -2.25 11.09
CA MET A 1 -2.43 -1.12 10.97
C MET A 1 -2.84 -0.97 9.51
N LEU A 2 -4.11 -0.68 9.25
CA LEU A 2 -4.67 -0.56 7.90
C LEU A 2 -4.87 0.91 7.53
N ILE A 3 -4.47 1.31 6.33
CA ILE A 3 -4.56 2.70 5.86
C ILE A 3 -5.07 2.75 4.42
N PRO A 4 -6.17 3.48 4.13
CA PRO A 4 -6.63 3.68 2.76
C PRO A 4 -5.61 4.42 1.91
N ILE A 5 -5.37 3.94 0.69
CA ILE A 5 -4.38 4.52 -0.24
C ILE A 5 -4.65 5.99 -0.55
N ASN A 6 -5.93 6.38 -0.65
CA ASN A 6 -6.30 7.76 -0.90
C ASN A 6 -5.99 8.69 0.28
N ILE A 7 -5.82 8.15 1.50
CA ILE A 7 -5.48 8.89 2.72
C ILE A 7 -3.97 8.94 2.98
N ALA A 8 -3.25 7.88 2.65
CA ALA A 8 -1.84 7.68 2.99
C ALA A 8 -0.92 8.86 2.60
N LYS A 9 -1.17 9.48 1.44
CA LYS A 9 -0.38 10.62 0.93
C LYS A 9 -0.39 11.87 1.82
N TRP A 10 -1.35 12.00 2.72
CA TRP A 10 -1.43 13.13 3.65
C TRP A 10 -0.72 12.87 4.98
N MET A 11 -0.16 11.68 5.18
CA MET A 11 0.56 11.35 6.40
C MET A 11 1.95 11.98 6.41
N TRP A 12 2.33 12.55 7.56
CA TRP A 12 3.59 13.23 7.71
C TRP A 12 4.79 12.31 7.43
N GLY A 13 5.54 12.63 6.37
CA GLY A 13 6.72 11.87 5.98
C GLY A 13 6.43 10.65 5.10
N TRP A 14 5.22 10.52 4.55
CA TRP A 14 4.89 9.48 3.57
C TRP A 14 5.80 9.55 2.32
N PRO A 15 6.20 8.39 1.74
CA PRO A 15 6.09 7.04 2.30
C PRO A 15 7.20 6.74 3.32
N ASN A 16 8.46 7.07 3.01
CA ASN A 16 9.64 6.48 3.66
C ASN A 16 9.71 6.81 5.16
N ARG A 17 9.74 8.10 5.51
CA ARG A 17 9.89 8.50 6.93
C ARG A 17 8.70 8.06 7.77
N PHE A 18 7.52 7.97 7.19
CA PHE A 18 6.34 7.46 7.88
C PHE A 18 6.48 5.96 8.14
N LEU A 19 6.77 5.16 7.11
CA LEU A 19 6.95 3.72 7.23
C LEU A 19 8.10 3.37 8.18
N ASP A 20 9.25 4.05 8.07
CA ASP A 20 10.41 3.86 8.96
C ASP A 20 10.05 4.12 10.42
N ARG A 21 9.26 5.17 10.70
CA ARG A 21 8.81 5.50 12.06
C ARG A 21 7.87 4.46 12.63
N MET A 22 6.92 3.98 11.83
CA MET A 22 5.99 2.95 12.27
C MET A 22 6.73 1.63 12.52
N GLN A 23 7.68 1.27 11.65
CA GLN A 23 8.54 0.11 11.84
C GLN A 23 9.43 0.23 13.08
N ALA A 24 9.97 1.40 13.39
CA ALA A 24 10.80 1.64 14.57
C ALA A 24 10.07 1.41 15.91
N VAL A 25 8.74 1.36 15.89
CA VAL A 25 7.88 1.01 17.03
C VAL A 25 7.10 -0.29 16.79
N ASP A 26 7.68 -1.20 16.00
CA ASP A 26 7.16 -2.54 15.69
C ASP A 26 5.75 -2.56 15.09
N THR A 27 5.37 -1.49 14.38
CA THR A 27 4.05 -1.39 13.73
C THR A 27 4.16 -1.59 12.22
N GLN A 28 3.52 -2.64 11.72
CA GLN A 28 3.38 -2.89 10.28
C GLN A 28 2.20 -2.12 9.68
N ILE A 29 2.43 -1.42 8.57
CA ILE A 29 1.42 -0.68 7.81
C ILE A 29 1.01 -1.51 6.60
N HIS A 30 -0.29 -1.66 6.38
CA HIS A 30 -0.84 -2.26 5.16
C HIS A 30 -1.78 -1.27 4.48
N LEU A 31 -1.59 -1.07 3.17
CA LEU A 31 -2.48 -0.24 2.37
C LEU A 31 -3.74 -0.99 1.98
N LEU A 32 -4.87 -0.29 2.06
CA LEU A 32 -6.18 -0.68 1.60
C LEU A 32 -6.55 0.07 0.32
N GLY A 33 -7.63 -0.39 -0.33
CA GLY A 33 -8.31 0.36 -1.38
C GLY A 33 -8.77 1.75 -0.91
N PRO A 34 -9.19 2.62 -1.86
CA PRO A 34 -9.64 3.97 -1.53
C PRO A 34 -10.83 3.95 -0.57
N TYR A 35 -10.81 4.79 0.45
CA TYR A 35 -11.97 4.99 1.31
C TYR A 35 -13.09 5.71 0.55
N SER A 36 -14.28 5.10 0.49
CA SER A 36 -15.43 5.53 -0.33
C SER A 36 -16.63 6.05 0.48
N GLY A 37 -16.48 6.30 1.79
CA GLY A 37 -17.51 6.98 2.60
C GLY A 37 -18.34 6.09 3.53
N GLY A 38 -17.88 4.87 3.82
CA GLY A 38 -18.48 3.96 4.82
C GLY A 38 -18.68 2.55 4.26
N GLY A 39 -18.43 1.52 5.07
CA GLY A 39 -18.46 0.11 4.65
C GLY A 39 -17.33 -0.72 5.27
N PHE A 40 -17.19 -1.96 4.81
CA PHE A 40 -16.05 -2.80 5.14
C PHE A 40 -14.77 -2.26 4.48
N SER A 41 -13.60 -2.57 5.07
CA SER A 41 -12.32 -2.32 4.42
C SER A 41 -12.24 -3.11 3.11
N GLU A 42 -12.10 -2.43 1.97
CA GLU A 42 -11.82 -3.05 0.68
C GLU A 42 -10.31 -3.24 0.48
N GLY A 43 -9.95 -4.37 -0.13
CA GLY A 43 -8.62 -4.60 -0.65
C GLY A 43 -8.19 -3.56 -1.68
N LEU A 44 -6.88 -3.39 -1.83
CA LEU A 44 -6.27 -2.65 -2.91
C LEU A 44 -6.28 -3.51 -4.18
N ASP A 45 -7.44 -3.62 -4.81
CA ASP A 45 -7.71 -4.62 -5.85
C ASP A 45 -7.56 -4.10 -7.28
N ASP A 46 -7.47 -2.79 -7.44
CA ASP A 46 -7.22 -2.15 -8.74
C ASP A 46 -5.70 -2.12 -9.04
N PRO A 47 -5.23 -2.84 -10.08
CA PRO A 47 -3.82 -2.83 -10.44
C PRO A 47 -3.27 -1.43 -10.79
N GLN A 48 -4.12 -0.51 -11.26
CA GLN A 48 -3.70 0.87 -11.56
C GLN A 48 -3.30 1.67 -10.31
N LEU A 49 -3.83 1.28 -9.15
CA LEU A 49 -3.44 1.90 -7.88
C LEU A 49 -2.06 1.45 -7.42
N ILE A 50 -1.61 0.27 -7.84
CA ILE A 50 -0.25 -0.23 -7.56
C ILE A 50 0.79 0.65 -8.26
N ASP A 51 0.52 1.09 -9.48
CA ASP A 51 1.41 1.98 -10.24
C ASP A 51 1.56 3.37 -9.61
N GLN A 52 0.60 3.78 -8.78
CA GLN A 52 0.66 5.04 -8.05
C GLN A 52 1.47 4.94 -6.75
N LEU A 53 1.86 3.73 -6.34
CA LEU A 53 2.70 3.56 -5.17
C LEU A 53 4.09 4.14 -5.43
N PRO A 54 4.65 4.88 -4.47
CA PRO A 54 5.97 5.48 -4.61
C PRO A 54 7.05 4.41 -4.75
N ASP A 55 8.12 4.74 -5.47
CA ASP A 55 9.26 3.85 -5.65
C ASP A 55 9.89 3.49 -4.29
N GLY A 56 10.25 2.22 -4.12
CA GLY A 56 10.80 1.72 -2.85
C GLY A 56 9.78 1.56 -1.73
N TYR A 57 8.47 1.60 -2.03
CA TYR A 57 7.43 1.30 -1.07
C TYR A 57 7.67 -0.05 -0.38
N SER A 58 7.80 -0.02 0.95
CA SER A 58 8.15 -1.17 1.80
C SER A 58 7.03 -1.63 2.72
N GLY A 59 5.87 -0.96 2.69
CA GLY A 59 4.71 -1.34 3.48
C GLY A 59 3.99 -2.56 2.90
N GLY A 60 3.11 -3.16 3.69
CA GLY A 60 2.22 -4.22 3.24
C GLY A 60 1.13 -3.71 2.29
N ILE A 61 0.55 -4.63 1.53
CA ILE A 61 -0.63 -4.40 0.70
C ILE A 61 -1.67 -5.43 1.13
N SER A 62 -2.89 -4.99 1.40
CA SER A 62 -4.04 -5.87 1.61
C SER A 62 -4.87 -5.88 0.33
N THR A 63 -5.24 -7.06 -0.16
CA THR A 63 -5.98 -7.25 -1.41
C THR A 63 -6.88 -8.47 -1.31
N ASP A 64 -8.05 -8.40 -1.92
CA ASP A 64 -8.98 -9.50 -2.15
C ASP A 64 -8.84 -10.08 -3.58
N ALA A 65 -8.09 -9.41 -4.46
CA ALA A 65 -7.88 -9.76 -5.87
C ALA A 65 -6.39 -10.06 -6.20
N LEU A 66 -5.78 -10.97 -5.43
CA LEU A 66 -4.35 -11.29 -5.53
C LEU A 66 -3.90 -11.67 -6.96
N ASP A 67 -4.75 -12.39 -7.69
CA ASP A 67 -4.51 -12.82 -9.07
C ASP A 67 -4.38 -11.65 -10.06
N LEU A 68 -5.10 -10.55 -9.81
CA LEU A 68 -5.06 -9.34 -10.63
C LEU A 68 -3.87 -8.46 -10.28
N VAL A 69 -3.58 -8.27 -8.98
CA VAL A 69 -2.58 -7.29 -8.54
C VAL A 69 -1.16 -7.84 -8.47
N MET A 70 -0.98 -9.13 -8.19
CA MET A 70 0.36 -9.72 -8.04
C MET A 70 1.22 -9.63 -9.31
N PRO A 71 0.71 -9.79 -10.55
CA PRO A 71 1.50 -9.59 -11.76
C PRO A 71 2.09 -8.18 -11.86
N VAL A 72 1.32 -7.14 -11.52
CA VAL A 72 1.76 -5.74 -11.55
C VAL A 72 2.78 -5.46 -10.45
N ILE A 73 2.54 -5.99 -9.24
CA ILE A 73 3.51 -5.92 -8.13
C ILE A 73 4.86 -6.54 -8.54
N LYS A 74 4.85 -7.73 -9.16
CA LYS A 74 6.08 -8.38 -9.65
C LYS A 74 6.74 -7.57 -10.75
N ALA A 75 5.99 -6.99 -11.68
CA ALA A 75 6.58 -6.16 -12.74
C ALA A 75 7.23 -4.88 -12.18
N ARG A 76 6.58 -4.25 -11.20
CA ARG A 76 7.00 -2.96 -10.63
C ARG A 76 8.12 -3.09 -9.59
N PHE A 77 8.02 -4.06 -8.70
CA PHE A 77 8.95 -4.24 -7.57
C PHE A 77 9.83 -5.49 -7.71
N GLY A 78 9.47 -6.41 -8.59
CA GLY A 78 10.22 -7.63 -8.84
C GLY A 78 11.30 -7.43 -9.90
N THR A 79 12.32 -6.63 -9.60
CA THR A 79 13.76 -6.95 -9.84
C THR A 79 14.65 -5.78 -9.43
N ARG A 80 15.76 -6.02 -8.72
CA ARG A 80 17.02 -6.56 -9.28
C ARG A 80 18.00 -7.01 -8.15
N PRO A 81 19.12 -7.64 -8.53
CA PRO A 81 19.46 -9.07 -8.42
C PRO A 81 19.58 -9.64 -7.00
#